data_AF-A0A127MG59-F1
#
_entry.id   AF-A0A127MG59-F1
#
_cell.length_a   1.000
_cell.length_b   1.000
_cell.length_c   1.000
_cell.angle_alpha   90.00
_cell.angle_beta   90.00
_cell.angle_gamma   90.00
#
_symmetry.space_group_name_H-M   'P 1'
#
loop_
_entity.id
_entity.type
_entity.pdbx_description
1 polymer ?
#
loop_
_entity_poly.entity_id
_entity_poly.type
_entity_poly.pdbx_seq_one_letter_code
_entity_poly.pdbx_strand_id
1 'polypeptide(L)'
;MFDLSISEIAIIAIIATVVIGPKELPRALATAGKWMAKGRGIMANFRTGLDAMVREAELQEMEKKWASENERIMSEYPALPDDNVADEPRMEPLDGPPADIAEPSNPVDDRPDLPPASDSKP
;
A
#
# COMPACT_ATOMS: atom_id res chain seq x y z
N MET A 1 0.13 -28.49 29.52
CA MET A 1 -0.59 -27.61 28.57
C MET A 1 -0.88 -26.34 29.32
N PHE A 2 -0.29 -25.21 28.91
CA PHE A 2 -0.58 -23.91 29.53
C PHE A 2 -1.84 -23.38 28.86
N ASP A 3 -2.97 -23.44 29.56
CA ASP A 3 -4.21 -22.87 29.06
C ASP A 3 -4.21 -21.37 29.36
N LEU A 4 -4.14 -20.56 28.30
CA LEU A 4 -4.31 -19.10 28.35
C LEU A 4 -5.79 -18.75 28.50
N SER A 5 -6.44 -19.33 29.51
CA SER A 5 -7.82 -19.00 29.81
C SER A 5 -7.88 -17.76 30.70
N ILE A 6 -9.08 -17.15 30.77
CA ILE A 6 -9.30 -15.97 31.60
C ILE A 6 -9.01 -16.27 33.08
N SER A 7 -9.23 -17.50 33.57
CA SER A 7 -8.96 -17.85 34.97
C SER A 7 -7.47 -17.88 35.29
N GLU A 8 -6.63 -18.47 34.45
CA GLU A 8 -5.17 -18.47 34.65
C GLU A 8 -4.61 -17.05 34.63
N ILE A 9 -5.06 -16.20 33.69
CA ILE A 9 -4.66 -14.80 33.62
C ILE A 9 -5.05 -14.06 34.91
N ALA A 10 -6.25 -14.30 35.45
CA ALA A 10 -6.70 -13.70 36.71
C ALA A 10 -5.82 -14.12 37.90
N ILE A 11 -5.46 -15.41 38.00
CA ILE A 11 -4.57 -15.92 39.06
C ILE A 11 -3.20 -15.25 38.97
N ILE A 12 -2.61 -15.17 37.78
CA ILE A 12 -1.32 -14.51 37.57
C ILE A 12 -1.40 -13.02 37.94
N ALA A 13 -2.49 -12.34 37.57
CA ALA A 13 -2.71 -10.93 37.91
C ALA A 13 -2.79 -10.71 39.43
N ILE A 14 -3.45 -11.61 40.17
CA ILE A 14 -3.51 -11.57 41.64
C ILE A 14 -2.10 -11.76 42.23
N ILE A 15 -1.36 -12.77 41.78
CA ILE A 15 0.01 -13.02 42.26
C ILE A 15 0.91 -11.82 41.98
N ALA A 16 0.87 -11.28 40.76
CA ALA A 16 1.63 -10.08 40.39
C ALA A 16 1.26 -8.88 41.27
N THR A 17 -0.04 -8.71 41.57
CA THR A 17 -0.54 -7.66 42.47
C THR A 17 0.00 -7.81 43.88
N VAL A 18 0.11 -9.03 44.41
CA VAL A 18 0.63 -9.28 45.75
C VAL A 18 2.15 -9.04 45.81
N VAL A 19 2.89 -9.49 44.80
CA VAL A 19 4.35 -9.40 44.75
C VAL A 19 4.84 -7.97 44.51
N ILE A 20 4.24 -7.28 43.54
CA ILE A 20 4.61 -5.91 43.15
C ILE A 20 3.88 -4.89 44.03
N GLY A 21 2.67 -5.22 44.48
CA GLY A 21 1.78 -4.31 45.20
C GLY A 21 0.70 -3.71 44.27
N PRO A 22 -0.56 -3.58 44.74
CA PRO A 22 -1.68 -3.11 43.93
C PRO A 22 -1.56 -1.67 43.45
N LYS A 23 -0.81 -0.83 44.18
CA LYS A 23 -0.56 0.56 43.80
C LYS A 23 0.59 0.70 42.80
N GLU A 24 1.50 -0.27 42.77
CA GLU A 24 2.69 -0.22 41.92
C GLU A 24 2.45 -0.91 40.57
N LEU A 25 1.62 -1.95 40.51
CA LEU A 25 1.24 -2.62 39.26
C LEU A 25 0.78 -1.66 38.14
N PRO A 26 -0.15 -0.70 38.37
CA PRO A 26 -0.55 0.24 37.31
C PRO A 26 0.61 1.13 36.85
N ARG A 27 1.52 1.51 37.75
CA ARG A 27 2.70 2.32 37.41
C ARG A 27 3.76 1.49 36.67
N ALA A 28 3.91 0.22 37.02
CA ALA A 28 4.76 -0.74 36.33
C ALA A 28 4.25 -1.00 34.90
N LEU A 29 2.95 -1.26 34.73
CA LEU A 29 2.34 -1.41 33.40
C LEU A 29 2.48 -0.14 32.56
N ALA A 30 2.27 1.05 33.14
CA ALA A 30 2.48 2.31 32.43
C ALA A 30 3.94 2.48 31.97
N THR A 31 4.90 2.04 32.79
CA THR A 31 6.32 2.11 32.45
C THR A 31 6.67 1.09 31.37
N ALA A 32 6.30 -0.18 31.56
CA ALA A 32 6.50 -1.24 30.57
C ALA A 32 5.85 -0.90 29.22
N GLY A 33 4.63 -0.36 29.25
CA GLY A 33 3.92 0.10 28.06
C GLY A 33 4.64 1.23 27.34
N LYS A 34 5.18 2.22 28.06
CA LYS A 34 6.01 3.30 27.45
C LYS A 34 7.27 2.73 26.79
N TRP A 35 7.92 1.74 27.41
CA TRP A 35 9.10 1.08 26.85
C TRP A 35 8.75 0.24 25.61
N MET A 36 7.66 -0.53 25.65
CA MET A 36 7.15 -1.25 24.48
C MET A 36 6.73 -0.30 23.35
N ALA A 37 6.07 0.81 23.66
CA ALA A 37 5.68 1.81 22.66
C ALA A 37 6.90 2.42 21.97
N LYS A 38 7.96 2.72 22.73
CA LYS A 38 9.23 3.20 22.18
C LYS A 38 9.91 2.14 21.30
N GLY A 39 9.91 0.88 21.73
CA GLY A 39 10.41 -0.25 20.93
C GLY A 39 9.61 -0.49 19.64
N ARG A 40 8.30 -0.23 19.66
CA ARG A 40 7.45 -0.37 18.47
C ARG A 40 7.76 0.67 17.39
N GLY A 41 8.10 1.90 17.77
CA GLY A 41 8.58 2.92 16.82
C GLY A 41 9.90 2.52 16.16
N ILE A 42 10.79 1.87 16.90
CA ILE A 42 12.02 1.30 16.36
C ILE A 42 11.69 0.19 15.36
N MET A 43 10.83 -0.77 15.72
CA MET A 43 10.39 -1.85 14.83
C MET A 43 9.72 -1.34 13.53
N ALA A 44 9.02 -0.21 13.58
CA ALA A 44 8.43 0.40 12.39
C ALA A 44 9.51 0.80 11.37
N ASN A 45 10.62 1.38 11.84
CA ASN A 45 11.75 1.73 10.98
C ASN A 45 12.51 0.48 10.49
N PHE A 46 12.61 -0.57 11.33
CA PHE A 46 13.15 -1.87 10.92
C PHE A 46 12.30 -2.54 9.86
N ARG A 47 10.97 -2.37 9.89
CA ARG A 47 10.09 -2.90 8.85
C ARG A 47 10.37 -2.23 7.51
N THR A 48 10.54 -0.91 7.47
CA THR A 48 10.95 -0.20 6.24
C THR A 48 12.32 -0.63 5.74
N GLY A 49 13.30 -0.86 6.63
CA GLY A 49 14.63 -1.37 6.27
C GLY A 49 14.64 -2.85 5.86
N LEU A 50 13.79 -3.67 6.49
CA LEU A 50 13.56 -5.05 6.11
C LEU A 50 12.82 -5.12 4.78
N ASP A 51 11.83 -4.29 4.50
CA ASP A 51 11.16 -4.27 3.20
C ASP A 51 12.15 -3.90 2.07
N ALA A 52 13.13 -3.04 2.34
CA ALA A 52 14.22 -2.74 1.41
C ALA A 52 15.15 -3.94 1.18
N MET A 53 15.60 -4.62 2.25
CA MET A 53 16.45 -5.80 2.15
C MET A 53 15.73 -7.05 1.63
N VAL A 54 14.47 -7.24 2.02
CA VAL A 54 13.61 -8.35 1.58
C VAL A 54 13.31 -8.17 0.10
N ARG A 55 13.06 -6.95 -0.37
CA ARG A 55 12.98 -6.70 -1.81
C ARG A 55 14.27 -7.10 -2.50
N GLU A 56 15.44 -6.83 -1.92
CA GLU A 56 16.73 -7.25 -2.47
C GLU A 56 16.97 -8.77 -2.40
N ALA A 57 16.47 -9.45 -1.36
CA ALA A 57 16.55 -10.90 -1.19
C ALA A 57 15.52 -11.66 -2.07
N GLU A 58 14.30 -11.13 -2.21
CA GLU A 58 13.28 -11.61 -3.13
C GLU A 58 13.72 -11.38 -4.58
N LEU A 59 14.44 -10.30 -4.88
CA LEU A 59 14.99 -10.06 -6.23
C LEU A 59 15.95 -11.19 -6.66
N GLN A 60 16.86 -11.64 -5.79
CA GLN A 60 17.77 -12.75 -6.12
C GLN A 60 17.03 -14.09 -6.31
N GLU A 61 16.00 -14.35 -5.53
CA GLU A 61 15.23 -15.60 -5.60
C GLU A 61 14.23 -15.59 -6.77
N MET A 62 13.65 -14.43 -7.10
CA MET A 62 12.81 -14.22 -8.28
C MET A 62 13.62 -14.27 -9.58
N GLU A 63 14.82 -13.69 -9.62
CA GLU A 63 15.70 -13.74 -10.80
C GLU A 63 16.12 -15.17 -11.13
N LYS A 64 16.42 -15.98 -10.10
CA LYS A 64 16.74 -17.40 -10.27
C LYS A 64 15.55 -18.20 -10.80
N LYS A 65 14.33 -17.94 -10.29
CA LYS A 65 13.10 -18.56 -10.79
C LYS A 65 12.76 -18.13 -12.21
N TRP A 66 12.93 -16.85 -12.53
CA TRP A 66 12.70 -16.30 -13.85
C TRP A 66 13.69 -16.85 -14.88
N ALA A 67 14.97 -16.96 -14.53
CA ALA A 67 16.00 -17.56 -15.38
C ALA A 67 15.68 -19.03 -15.70
N SER A 68 15.31 -19.83 -14.69
CA SER A 68 14.95 -21.24 -14.90
C SER A 68 13.67 -21.42 -15.73
N GLU A 69 12.68 -20.54 -15.56
CA GLU A 69 11.44 -20.60 -16.33
C GLU A 69 11.66 -20.10 -17.76
N ASN A 70 12.46 -19.05 -17.95
CA ASN A 70 12.84 -18.54 -19.26
C ASN A 70 13.63 -19.57 -20.07
N GLU A 71 14.57 -20.28 -19.42
CA GLU A 71 15.31 -21.38 -20.05
C GLU A 71 14.37 -22.54 -20.44
N ARG A 72 13.38 -22.88 -19.60
CA ARG A 72 12.36 -23.87 -19.93
C ARG A 72 11.51 -23.43 -21.13
N ILE A 73 11.02 -22.19 -21.14
CA ILE A 73 10.24 -21.62 -22.24
C ILE A 73 11.03 -21.64 -23.55
N MET A 74 12.32 -21.26 -23.53
CA MET A 74 13.18 -21.28 -24.72
C MET A 74 13.51 -22.70 -25.19
N SER A 75 13.50 -23.69 -24.30
CA SER A 75 13.65 -25.10 -24.64
C SER A 75 12.38 -25.72 -25.22
N GLU A 76 11.21 -25.32 -24.71
CA GLU A 76 9.90 -25.80 -25.15
C GLU A 76 9.44 -25.11 -26.44
N TYR A 77 9.82 -23.84 -26.62
CA TYR A 77 9.60 -23.05 -27.83
C TYR A 77 10.94 -22.47 -28.33
N PRO A 78 11.79 -23.29 -28.98
CA PRO A 78 12.90 -22.74 -29.73
C PRO A 78 12.33 -21.79 -30.78
N ALA A 79 12.81 -20.54 -30.80
CA ALA A 79 12.42 -19.55 -31.79
C ALA A 79 12.60 -20.16 -33.18
N LEU A 80 11.47 -20.54 -33.79
CA LEU A 80 11.44 -21.02 -35.16
C LEU A 80 12.03 -19.91 -36.04
N PRO A 81 12.86 -20.24 -37.04
CA PRO A 81 13.28 -19.27 -38.04
C PRO A 81 12.06 -18.54 -38.59
N ASP A 82 12.19 -17.22 -38.67
CA ASP A 82 11.18 -16.26 -39.07
C ASP A 82 10.75 -16.47 -40.53
N ASP A 83 9.86 -17.45 -40.77
CA ASP A 83 9.29 -17.72 -42.08
C ASP A 83 7.87 -17.14 -42.24
N ASN A 84 7.41 -16.26 -41.33
CA ASN A 84 6.09 -15.63 -41.44
C ASN A 84 6.10 -14.14 -41.05
N VAL A 85 6.87 -13.34 -41.78
CA VAL A 85 6.72 -11.87 -41.83
C VAL A 85 5.50 -11.44 -42.69
N ALA A 86 4.40 -12.19 -42.62
CA ALA A 86 3.25 -11.99 -43.49
C ALA A 86 1.93 -11.91 -42.73
N ASP A 87 1.90 -11.25 -41.57
CA ASP A 87 0.71 -10.50 -41.14
C ASP A 87 1.05 -9.56 -39.97
N GLU A 88 1.78 -8.47 -40.24
CA GLU A 88 1.75 -7.35 -39.31
C GLU A 88 0.39 -6.64 -39.45
N PRO A 89 -0.42 -6.52 -38.38
CA PRO A 89 -1.65 -5.75 -38.45
C PRO A 89 -1.27 -4.28 -38.64
N ARG A 90 -1.34 -3.82 -39.89
CA ARG A 90 -1.18 -2.41 -40.26
C ARG A 90 -2.29 -1.61 -39.58
N MET A 91 -1.90 -0.74 -38.65
CA MET A 91 -2.81 0.28 -38.13
C MET A 91 -3.01 1.34 -39.22
N GLU A 92 -4.16 1.31 -39.90
CA GLU A 92 -4.60 2.45 -40.71
C GLU A 92 -4.98 3.62 -39.79
N PRO A 93 -4.55 4.85 -40.09
CA PRO A 93 -5.06 6.02 -39.39
C PRO A 93 -6.55 6.17 -39.72
N LEU A 94 -7.39 6.28 -38.70
CA LEU A 94 -8.79 6.64 -38.89
C LEU A 94 -8.85 8.06 -39.45
N ASP A 95 -9.43 8.22 -40.65
CA ASP A 95 -9.79 9.52 -41.19
C ASP A 95 -10.68 10.25 -40.17
N GLY A 96 -10.21 11.43 -39.76
CA GLY A 96 -10.88 12.25 -38.77
C GLY A 96 -12.32 12.59 -39.20
N PRO A 97 -13.24 12.79 -38.25
CA PRO A 97 -14.62 13.18 -38.57
C PRO A 97 -14.63 14.44 -39.43
N PRO A 98 -15.53 14.55 -40.44
CA PRO A 98 -15.61 15.73 -41.27
C PRO A 98 -15.85 16.96 -40.38
N ALA A 99 -14.96 17.94 -40.53
CA ALA A 99 -15.09 19.26 -39.93
C ALA A 99 -16.27 19.98 -40.57
N ASP A 100 -17.48 19.68 -40.13
CA ASP A 100 -18.69 20.46 -40.40
C ASP A 100 -19.83 20.01 -39.48
N ILE A 101 -19.80 20.41 -38.21
CA ILE A 101 -21.02 20.53 -37.41
C ILE A 101 -20.96 21.87 -36.69
N ALA A 102 -21.85 22.76 -37.14
CA ALA A 102 -22.12 24.08 -36.60
C ALA A 102 -22.25 24.09 -35.07
N GLU A 103 -21.62 25.07 -34.47
CA GLU A 103 -21.62 25.44 -33.06
C GLU A 103 -23.04 25.62 -32.49
N PRO A 104 -23.40 24.94 -31.38
CA PRO A 104 -24.54 25.36 -30.57
C PRO A 104 -24.08 25.81 -29.18
N SER A 105 -24.16 27.14 -28.99
CA SER A 105 -24.61 27.87 -27.80
C SER A 105 -24.31 27.27 -26.41
N ASN A 106 -23.44 27.97 -25.66
CA ASN A 106 -23.21 27.83 -24.22
C ASN A 106 -24.51 27.80 -23.39
N PRO A 107 -24.66 26.86 -22.44
CA PRO A 107 -25.68 26.96 -21.41
C PRO A 107 -25.18 27.85 -20.25
N VAL A 108 -26.11 28.70 -19.84
CA VAL A 108 -26.12 29.68 -18.75
C VAL A 108 -25.54 29.12 -17.43
N ASP A 109 -24.61 29.88 -16.86
CA ASP A 109 -23.98 29.69 -15.55
C ASP A 109 -24.96 30.06 -14.43
N ASP A 110 -25.52 29.05 -13.77
CA ASP A 110 -26.49 29.18 -12.69
C ASP A 110 -25.76 29.34 -11.35
N ARG A 111 -25.41 30.58 -11.02
CA ARG A 111 -24.86 30.96 -9.70
C ARG A 111 -25.78 31.96 -9.01
N PRO A 112 -26.34 31.66 -7.83
CA PRO A 112 -27.20 32.58 -7.10
C PRO A 112 -26.43 33.83 -6.63
N ASP A 113 -26.95 35.00 -7.03
CA ASP A 113 -26.43 36.32 -6.68
C ASP A 113 -26.41 36.56 -5.16
N LEU A 114 -25.21 36.70 -4.59
CA LEU A 114 -25.02 37.31 -3.28
C LEU A 114 -24.86 38.83 -3.47
N PRO A 115 -25.63 39.66 -2.72
CA PRO A 115 -25.62 41.10 -2.91
C PRO A 115 -24.26 41.73 -2.54
N PRO A 116 -23.83 42.79 -3.25
CA PRO A 116 -22.49 43.34 -3.14
C PRO A 116 -22.25 44.03 -1.79
N ALA A 117 -21.17 43.65 -1.12
CA ALA A 117 -20.61 44.42 -0.01
C ALA A 117 -20.17 45.79 -0.54
N SER A 118 -20.89 46.82 -0.11
CA SER A 118 -20.60 48.22 -0.39
C SER A 118 -19.36 48.65 0.39
N ASP A 119 -18.24 48.81 -0.29
CA ASP A 119 -17.11 49.59 0.23
C ASP A 119 -17.35 51.09 0.01
N SER A 120 -17.29 51.83 1.12
CA SER A 120 -16.82 53.21 1.26
C SER A 120 -17.63 54.37 0.66
N LYS A 121 -18.14 55.23 1.56
CA LYS A 121 -17.97 56.68 1.43
C LYS A 121 -18.18 57.38 2.80
N PRO A 122 -17.78 58.65 2.89
CA PRO A 122 -16.49 59.17 3.34
C PRO A 122 -16.32 59.26 4.87
#